data_AF-A0A971L9Y3-F1
#
_entry.id   AF-A0A971L9Y3-F1
#
_cell.length_a   1.000
_cell.length_b   1.000
_cell.length_c   1.000
_cell.angle_alpha   90.00
_cell.angle_beta   90.00
_cell.angle_gamma   90.00
#
_symmetry.space_group_name_H-M   'P 1'
#
loop_
_entity.id
_entity.type
_entity.pdbx_description
1 polymer ?
#
loop_
_entity_poly.entity_id
_entity_poly.type
_entity_poly.pdbx_seq_one_letter_code
_entity_poly.pdbx_strand_id
1 'polypeptide(L)'
;MFMTRNILDFSDYIIEHTRDFTGREWVFTQIDRWLANPDAPPFFIITGEPGIGKTAIAAQLVRISNGQAPEPAGCISIKKGFLNAAHFCIRQQVNTVEPLEFVQSLYSQLLEIEGFTEEMLENKGVEGQTAVPAYIDMVINPLKALHDRDPNRQTVIVVDSLDEAARMARRDTIVDLLANTGRLPAGVRFILTTRPEDRVLRRFDERNVPYLLLDVTRGGNPEDIRRYIQEKLSSSNALAAHLAENHMDKETFIEAAGEACKGNFLYLVWLLPAIAGGKQGLDDPWVGYPPI
;
A
#
# COMPACT_ATOMS: atom_id res chain seq x y z
N MET A 1 -12.00 -31.81 0.32
CA MET A 1 -10.70 -31.69 -0.37
C MET A 1 -10.03 -30.48 0.21
N PHE A 2 -8.90 -30.64 0.91
CA PHE A 2 -8.19 -29.50 1.50
C PHE A 2 -7.72 -28.60 0.36
N MET A 3 -8.11 -27.32 0.37
CA MET A 3 -7.57 -26.35 -0.58
C MET A 3 -6.06 -26.31 -0.38
N THR A 4 -5.30 -26.48 -1.45
CA THR A 4 -3.86 -26.18 -1.45
C THR A 4 -3.68 -24.75 -0.96
N ARG A 5 -2.92 -24.56 0.13
CA ARG A 5 -2.54 -23.22 0.60
C ARG A 5 -1.81 -22.53 -0.55
N ASN A 6 -2.41 -21.47 -1.08
CA ASN A 6 -1.86 -20.69 -2.17
C ASN A 6 -1.68 -19.27 -1.64
N ILE A 7 -0.50 -18.98 -1.10
CA ILE A 7 -0.12 -17.63 -0.67
C ILE A 7 0.64 -16.99 -1.82
N LEU A 8 0.15 -15.84 -2.29
CA LEU A 8 0.87 -15.03 -3.27
C LEU A 8 2.08 -14.37 -2.60
N ASP A 9 3.27 -14.58 -3.16
CA ASP A 9 4.51 -14.00 -2.64
C ASP A 9 4.78 -12.63 -3.26
N PHE A 10 4.89 -11.61 -2.40
CA PHE A 10 5.16 -10.24 -2.78
C PHE A 10 6.55 -9.76 -2.31
N SER A 11 7.43 -10.66 -1.86
CA SER A 11 8.71 -10.31 -1.22
C SER A 11 9.59 -9.43 -2.12
N ASP A 12 9.81 -9.83 -3.37
CA ASP A 12 10.62 -9.05 -4.32
C ASP A 12 9.98 -7.69 -4.63
N TYR A 13 8.65 -7.66 -4.78
CA TYR A 13 7.89 -6.44 -5.03
C TYR A 13 8.01 -5.45 -3.87
N ILE A 14 7.93 -5.92 -2.63
CA ILE A 14 8.10 -5.12 -1.41
C ILE A 14 9.54 -4.57 -1.31
N ILE A 15 10.55 -5.41 -1.58
CA ILE A 15 11.96 -5.00 -1.57
C ILE A 15 12.21 -3.91 -2.62
N GLU A 16 11.71 -4.10 -3.83
CA GLU A 16 11.84 -3.14 -4.91
C GLU A 16 11.23 -1.78 -4.54
N HIS A 17 10.00 -1.77 -4.03
CA HIS A 17 9.26 -0.54 -3.73
C HIS A 17 9.69 0.15 -2.43
N THR A 18 10.65 -0.43 -1.69
CA THR A 18 11.19 0.16 -0.44
C THR A 18 12.71 0.34 -0.45
N ARG A 19 13.39 0.07 -1.57
CA ARG A 19 14.86 0.14 -1.70
C ARG A 19 15.42 1.49 -1.25
N ASP A 20 14.70 2.56 -1.54
CA ASP A 20 15.08 3.95 -1.22
C ASP A 20 13.92 4.68 -0.53
N PHE A 21 13.21 3.99 0.37
CA PHE A 21 12.09 4.60 1.09
C PHE A 21 12.59 5.69 2.05
N THR A 22 12.01 6.88 1.97
CA THR A 22 12.36 8.04 2.79
C THR A 22 11.11 8.81 3.22
N GLY A 23 11.11 9.28 4.47
CA GLY A 23 10.09 10.19 4.99
C GLY A 23 8.74 9.53 5.28
N ARG A 24 7.64 10.29 5.07
CA ARG A 24 6.24 9.86 5.25
C ARG A 24 5.81 9.61 6.70
N GLU A 25 6.54 10.14 7.69
CA GLU A 25 6.21 10.01 9.11
C GLU A 25 4.82 10.56 9.45
N TRP A 26 4.42 11.62 8.75
CA TRP A 26 3.09 12.19 8.92
C TRP A 26 1.98 11.21 8.47
N VAL A 27 2.21 10.40 7.43
CA VAL A 27 1.24 9.37 6.97
C VAL A 27 1.14 8.27 8.02
N PHE A 28 2.28 7.78 8.52
CA PHE A 28 2.30 6.78 9.58
C PHE A 28 1.60 7.29 10.84
N THR A 29 1.79 8.56 11.20
CA THR A 29 1.08 9.19 12.32
C THR A 29 -0.44 9.18 12.12
N GLN A 30 -0.94 9.39 10.90
CA GLN A 30 -2.40 9.32 10.64
C GLN A 30 -2.93 7.89 10.73
N ILE A 31 -2.19 6.92 10.17
CA ILE A 31 -2.54 5.50 10.26
C ILE A 31 -2.55 5.05 11.72
N ASP A 32 -1.55 5.43 12.50
CA ASP A 32 -1.42 5.07 13.92
C ASP A 32 -2.60 5.58 14.75
N ARG A 33 -2.97 6.85 14.55
CA ARG A 33 -4.15 7.46 15.19
C ARG A 33 -5.45 6.77 14.81
N TRP A 34 -5.57 6.38 13.54
CA TRP A 34 -6.73 5.63 13.07
C TRP A 34 -6.80 4.23 13.68
N LEU A 35 -5.69 3.50 13.73
CA LEU A 35 -5.60 2.18 14.37
C LEU A 35 -5.92 2.25 15.87
N ALA A 36 -5.51 3.31 16.55
CA ALA A 36 -5.76 3.54 17.96
C ALA A 36 -7.20 3.97 18.29
N ASN A 37 -7.99 4.38 17.31
CA ASN A 37 -9.36 4.84 17.52
C ASN A 37 -10.37 3.70 17.35
N PRO A 38 -11.06 3.24 18.42
CA PRO A 38 -12.04 2.16 18.33
C PRO A 38 -13.25 2.52 17.46
N ASP A 39 -13.64 3.80 17.43
CA ASP A 39 -14.80 4.31 16.69
C ASP A 39 -14.48 4.65 15.22
N ALA A 40 -13.22 4.47 14.81
CA ALA A 40 -12.82 4.71 13.43
C ALA A 40 -13.55 3.75 12.46
N PRO A 41 -13.74 4.15 11.19
CA PRO A 41 -14.26 3.24 10.17
C PRO A 41 -13.28 2.07 9.92
N PRO A 42 -13.77 0.91 9.44
CA PRO A 42 -12.94 -0.26 9.21
C PRO A 42 -11.93 -0.10 8.06
N PHE A 43 -12.14 0.89 7.17
CA PHE A 43 -11.27 1.14 6.03
C PHE A 43 -10.53 2.48 6.18
N PHE A 44 -9.21 2.47 5.99
CA PHE A 44 -8.37 3.64 5.81
C PHE A 44 -7.85 3.64 4.38
N ILE A 45 -8.34 4.57 3.55
CA ILE A 45 -7.98 4.65 2.13
C ILE A 45 -6.94 5.75 1.94
N ILE A 46 -5.77 5.36 1.46
CA ILE A 46 -4.70 6.26 1.03
C ILE A 46 -4.89 6.50 -0.47
N THR A 47 -5.21 7.73 -0.84
CA THR A 47 -5.34 8.14 -2.24
C THR A 47 -4.29 9.17 -2.63
N GLY A 48 -4.02 9.28 -3.93
CA GLY A 48 -3.16 10.31 -4.48
C GLY A 48 -2.57 9.96 -5.84
N GLU A 49 -1.93 10.93 -6.47
CA GLU A 49 -1.46 10.81 -7.85
C GLU A 49 -0.43 9.67 -8.07
N PRO A 50 -0.26 9.17 -9.31
CA PRO A 50 0.79 8.21 -9.64
C PRO A 50 2.19 8.73 -9.26
N GLY A 51 3.01 7.86 -8.68
CA GLY A 51 4.39 8.20 -8.29
C GLY A 51 4.54 8.97 -6.97
N ILE A 52 3.45 9.24 -6.24
CA ILE A 52 3.49 9.87 -4.91
C ILE A 52 3.99 8.94 -3.79
N GLY A 53 4.16 7.63 -4.07
CA GLY A 53 4.72 6.67 -3.11
C GLY A 53 3.71 5.84 -2.31
N LYS A 54 2.44 5.71 -2.74
CA LYS A 54 1.42 4.90 -2.04
C LYS A 54 1.84 3.44 -1.84
N THR A 55 2.29 2.77 -2.91
CA THR A 55 2.80 1.39 -2.84
C THR A 55 4.03 1.29 -1.95
N ALA A 56 4.92 2.29 -1.99
CA ALA A 56 6.08 2.34 -1.11
C ALA A 56 5.66 2.41 0.37
N ILE A 57 4.61 3.18 0.70
CA ILE A 57 4.02 3.24 2.04
C ILE A 57 3.45 1.87 2.45
N ALA A 58 2.64 1.25 1.59
CA ALA A 58 2.05 -0.08 1.86
C ALA A 58 3.14 -1.15 2.10
N ALA A 59 4.16 -1.20 1.23
CA ALA A 59 5.29 -2.09 1.37
C ALA A 59 6.12 -1.81 2.63
N GLN A 60 6.29 -0.54 3.01
CA GLN A 60 6.99 -0.16 4.23
C GLN A 60 6.23 -0.60 5.48
N LEU A 61 4.89 -0.54 5.51
CA LEU A 61 4.08 -1.08 6.61
C LEU A 61 4.33 -2.59 6.79
N VAL A 62 4.43 -3.35 5.68
CA VAL A 62 4.77 -4.79 5.74
C VAL A 62 6.16 -5.00 6.32
N ARG A 63 7.16 -4.24 5.86
CA ARG A 63 8.53 -4.33 6.40
C ARG A 63 8.61 -3.98 7.88
N ILE A 64 7.89 -2.97 8.35
CA ILE A 64 7.81 -2.61 9.77
C ILE A 64 7.19 -3.77 10.55
N SER A 65 6.06 -4.31 10.10
CA SER A 65 5.40 -5.44 10.76
C SER A 65 6.33 -6.67 10.86
N ASN A 66 7.11 -6.95 9.81
CA ASN A 66 8.06 -8.05 9.80
C ASN A 66 9.35 -7.78 10.61
N GLY A 67 9.53 -6.58 11.16
CA GLY A 67 10.75 -6.17 11.86
C GLY A 67 11.95 -5.94 10.92
N GLN A 68 11.70 -5.69 9.65
CA GLN A 68 12.68 -5.43 8.59
C GLN A 68 12.91 -3.93 8.32
N ALA A 69 12.18 -3.07 9.04
CA ALA A 69 12.29 -1.61 9.01
C ALA A 69 12.04 -1.05 10.43
N PRO A 70 12.60 0.11 10.78
CA PRO A 70 12.40 0.73 12.09
C PRO A 70 10.95 1.17 12.28
N GLU A 71 10.46 1.07 13.51
CA GLU A 71 9.13 1.57 13.88
C GLU A 71 9.10 3.12 13.77
N PRO A 72 8.04 3.71 13.19
CA PRO A 72 7.96 5.16 13.05
C PRO A 72 7.94 5.86 14.41
N ALA A 73 8.71 6.93 14.56
CA ALA A 73 8.81 7.66 15.81
C ALA A 73 7.44 8.20 16.27
N GLY A 74 7.10 7.96 17.54
CA GLY A 74 5.86 8.45 18.15
C GLY A 74 4.60 7.63 17.82
N CYS A 75 4.72 6.56 17.02
CA CYS A 75 3.62 5.61 16.77
C CYS A 75 3.59 4.50 17.83
N ILE A 76 2.40 4.04 18.20
CA ILE A 76 2.19 3.00 19.25
C ILE A 76 1.54 1.74 18.65
N SER A 77 0.65 1.91 17.69
CA SER A 77 -0.07 0.85 17.00
C SER A 77 0.74 0.28 15.84
N ILE A 78 1.53 1.11 15.14
CA ILE A 78 2.44 0.67 14.07
C ILE A 78 3.76 0.16 14.67
N LYS A 79 3.85 -1.16 14.87
CA LYS A 79 4.99 -1.84 15.50
C LYS A 79 5.20 -3.24 14.94
N LYS A 80 6.30 -3.92 15.27
CA LYS A 80 6.50 -5.31 14.83
C LYS A 80 5.28 -6.20 15.14
N GLY A 81 4.79 -6.93 14.14
CA GLY A 81 3.68 -7.88 14.22
C GLY A 81 2.28 -7.29 14.15
N PHE A 82 2.13 -6.00 13.83
CA PHE A 82 0.80 -5.34 13.80
C PHE A 82 -0.07 -5.71 12.57
N LEU A 83 0.56 -6.10 11.45
CA LEU A 83 -0.16 -6.57 10.25
C LEU A 83 -0.33 -8.09 10.27
N ASN A 84 -1.49 -8.54 9.82
CA ASN A 84 -1.84 -9.96 9.75
C ASN A 84 -1.94 -10.49 8.31
N ALA A 85 -2.16 -9.62 7.33
CA ALA A 85 -2.12 -9.98 5.93
C ALA A 85 -1.80 -8.77 5.05
N ALA A 86 -1.23 -9.04 3.88
CA ALA A 86 -0.98 -8.03 2.85
C ALA A 86 -1.26 -8.60 1.46
N HIS A 87 -1.79 -7.76 0.58
CA HIS A 87 -2.01 -8.08 -0.82
C HIS A 87 -1.68 -6.89 -1.71
N PHE A 88 -0.99 -7.12 -2.81
CA PHE A 88 -0.64 -6.07 -3.77
C PHE A 88 -1.30 -6.37 -5.11
N CYS A 89 -2.18 -5.48 -5.58
CA CYS A 89 -2.81 -5.61 -6.88
C CYS A 89 -1.84 -5.12 -7.97
N ILE A 90 -1.27 -6.04 -8.74
CA ILE A 90 -0.27 -5.75 -9.77
C ILE A 90 -0.86 -6.15 -11.12
N ARG A 91 -1.35 -5.20 -11.93
CA ARG A 91 -2.06 -5.52 -13.20
C ARG A 91 -1.27 -6.41 -14.16
N GLN A 92 0.06 -6.30 -14.18
CA GLN A 92 0.91 -7.14 -15.02
C GLN A 92 0.99 -8.60 -14.54
N GLN A 93 0.54 -8.89 -13.33
CA GLN A 93 0.46 -10.22 -12.73
C GLN A 93 -1.02 -10.58 -12.50
N VAL A 94 -1.64 -11.24 -13.49
CA VAL A 94 -3.10 -11.49 -13.55
C VAL A 94 -3.64 -12.10 -12.26
N ASN A 95 -2.95 -13.09 -11.67
CA ASN A 95 -3.35 -13.73 -10.41
C ASN A 95 -3.52 -12.74 -9.25
N THR A 96 -2.78 -11.63 -9.22
CA THR A 96 -2.86 -10.63 -8.13
C THR A 96 -4.08 -9.72 -8.23
N VAL A 97 -4.75 -9.67 -9.37
CA VAL A 97 -5.95 -8.85 -9.62
C VAL A 97 -7.21 -9.71 -9.80
N GLU A 98 -7.05 -11.03 -9.86
CA GLU A 98 -8.16 -11.98 -9.89
C GLU A 98 -8.81 -12.14 -8.50
N PRO A 99 -10.13 -11.90 -8.36
CA PRO A 99 -10.80 -11.90 -7.07
C PRO A 99 -10.71 -13.22 -6.28
N LEU A 100 -10.80 -14.37 -6.94
CA LEU A 100 -10.73 -15.67 -6.27
C LEU A 100 -9.32 -15.97 -5.75
N GLU A 101 -8.28 -15.60 -6.51
CA GLU A 101 -6.89 -15.70 -6.07
C GLU A 101 -6.61 -14.79 -4.87
N PHE A 102 -7.15 -13.56 -4.89
CA PHE A 102 -7.12 -12.65 -3.73
C PHE A 102 -7.75 -13.29 -2.48
N VAL A 103 -8.96 -13.86 -2.60
CA VAL A 103 -9.66 -14.51 -1.48
C VAL A 103 -8.84 -15.69 -0.94
N GLN A 104 -8.33 -16.56 -1.81
CA GLN A 104 -7.57 -17.75 -1.43
C GLN A 104 -6.23 -17.39 -0.76
N SER A 105 -5.52 -16.40 -1.30
CA SER A 105 -4.28 -15.89 -0.73
C SER A 105 -4.51 -15.24 0.62
N LEU A 106 -5.53 -14.37 0.72
CA LEU A 106 -5.87 -13.71 1.98
C LEU A 106 -6.27 -14.74 3.05
N TYR A 107 -7.14 -15.70 2.72
CA TYR A 107 -7.51 -16.77 3.65
C TYR A 107 -6.30 -17.59 4.11
N SER A 108 -5.38 -17.93 3.20
CA SER A 108 -4.17 -18.68 3.53
C SER A 108 -3.25 -17.91 4.49
N GLN A 109 -3.14 -16.59 4.34
CA GLN A 109 -2.42 -15.73 5.29
C GLN A 109 -3.15 -15.64 6.65
N LEU A 110 -4.49 -15.53 6.64
CA LEU A 110 -5.26 -15.49 7.88
C LEU A 110 -5.15 -16.79 8.69
N LEU A 111 -4.94 -17.95 8.06
CA LEU A 111 -4.66 -19.21 8.77
C LEU A 111 -3.34 -19.22 9.55
N GLU A 112 -2.46 -18.27 9.33
CA GLU A 112 -1.23 -18.09 10.12
C GLU A 112 -1.46 -17.28 11.40
N ILE A 113 -2.65 -16.68 11.52
CA ILE A 113 -3.09 -15.96 12.72
C ILE A 113 -3.44 -16.97 13.81
N GLU A 114 -2.81 -16.83 14.99
CA GLU A 114 -3.13 -17.67 16.15
C GLU A 114 -4.64 -17.69 16.43
N GLY A 115 -5.25 -18.87 16.52
CA GLY A 115 -6.67 -19.03 16.82
C GLY A 115 -7.62 -18.89 15.62
N PHE A 116 -7.14 -18.46 14.44
CA PHE A 116 -7.88 -18.57 13.19
C PHE A 116 -7.72 -20.00 12.63
N THR A 117 -8.82 -20.72 12.45
CA THR A 117 -8.77 -22.15 12.09
C THR A 117 -9.68 -22.48 10.92
N GLU A 118 -9.36 -23.54 10.17
CA GLU A 118 -10.20 -24.01 9.05
C GLU A 118 -11.61 -24.45 9.50
N GLU A 119 -11.81 -24.73 10.79
CA GLU A 119 -13.11 -25.04 11.37
C GLU A 119 -14.06 -23.84 11.40
N MET A 120 -13.53 -22.62 11.27
CA MET A 120 -14.33 -21.39 11.16
C MET A 120 -15.02 -21.25 9.79
N LEU A 121 -14.69 -22.08 8.81
CA LEU A 121 -15.39 -22.13 7.52
C LEU A 121 -16.75 -22.80 7.67
N GLU A 122 -17.83 -22.03 7.55
CA GLU A 122 -19.20 -22.55 7.57
C GLU A 122 -19.51 -23.43 6.34
N ASN A 123 -18.95 -23.09 5.17
CA ASN A 123 -19.07 -23.86 3.92
C ASN A 123 -17.70 -24.37 3.44
N LYS A 124 -17.47 -25.68 3.55
CA LYS A 124 -16.21 -26.32 3.10
C LYS A 124 -16.11 -26.54 1.58
N GLY A 125 -17.14 -26.16 0.81
CA GLY A 125 -17.20 -26.35 -0.64
C GLY A 125 -16.97 -25.03 -1.38
N VAL A 126 -15.72 -24.76 -1.78
CA VAL A 126 -15.38 -23.55 -2.55
C VAL A 126 -15.42 -23.81 -4.07
N GLU A 127 -15.47 -25.08 -4.49
CA GLU A 127 -15.57 -25.46 -5.90
C GLU A 127 -16.85 -24.93 -6.53
N GLY A 128 -16.69 -24.08 -7.55
CA GLY A 128 -17.80 -23.46 -8.28
C GLY A 128 -18.41 -22.23 -7.64
N GLN A 129 -17.88 -21.75 -6.50
CA GLN A 129 -18.32 -20.48 -5.93
C GLN A 129 -17.83 -19.28 -6.77
N THR A 130 -18.66 -18.23 -6.82
CA THR A 130 -18.22 -16.92 -7.29
C THR A 130 -17.40 -16.22 -6.20
N ALA A 131 -16.69 -15.15 -6.56
CA ALA A 131 -15.76 -14.49 -5.65
C ALA A 131 -16.41 -13.88 -4.40
N VAL A 132 -17.63 -13.34 -4.53
CA VAL A 132 -18.35 -12.69 -3.43
C VAL A 132 -18.72 -13.68 -2.31
N PRO A 133 -19.43 -14.80 -2.57
CA PRO A 133 -19.67 -15.82 -1.55
C PRO A 133 -18.38 -16.36 -0.92
N ALA A 134 -17.36 -16.64 -1.74
CA ALA A 134 -16.07 -17.14 -1.25
C ALA A 134 -15.42 -16.13 -0.28
N TYR A 135 -15.48 -14.83 -0.59
CA TYR A 135 -14.96 -13.79 0.29
C TYR A 135 -15.72 -13.71 1.62
N ILE A 136 -17.05 -13.80 1.59
CA ILE A 136 -17.87 -13.81 2.81
C ILE A 136 -17.53 -15.03 3.68
N ASP A 137 -17.56 -16.23 3.09
CA ASP A 137 -17.42 -17.50 3.80
C ASP A 137 -15.99 -17.74 4.30
N MET A 138 -14.98 -17.34 3.52
CA MET A 138 -13.57 -17.62 3.83
C MET A 138 -12.88 -16.49 4.57
N VAL A 139 -13.30 -15.24 4.40
CA VAL A 139 -12.62 -14.09 5.00
C VAL A 139 -13.51 -13.45 6.06
N ILE A 140 -14.72 -13.04 5.71
CA ILE A 140 -15.53 -12.19 6.59
C ILE A 140 -16.11 -12.95 7.79
N ASN A 141 -16.73 -14.10 7.57
CA ASN A 141 -17.32 -14.89 8.67
C ASN A 141 -16.24 -15.40 9.64
N PRO A 142 -15.09 -15.93 9.18
CA PRO A 142 -14.00 -16.30 10.07
C PRO A 142 -13.41 -15.12 10.85
N LEU A 143 -13.26 -13.93 10.24
CA LEU A 143 -12.81 -12.73 10.96
C LEU A 143 -13.79 -12.30 12.04
N LYS A 144 -15.10 -12.41 11.81
CA LYS A 144 -16.14 -12.15 12.83
C LYS A 144 -16.03 -13.16 13.97
N ALA A 145 -15.95 -14.45 13.64
CA ALA A 145 -15.80 -15.52 14.64
C ALA A 145 -14.52 -15.37 15.47
N LEU A 146 -13.42 -14.93 14.85
CA LEU A 146 -12.17 -14.64 15.55
C LEU A 146 -12.34 -13.46 16.52
N HIS A 147 -12.97 -12.38 16.08
CA HIS A 147 -13.24 -11.22 16.94
C HIS A 147 -14.18 -11.56 18.10
N ASP A 148 -15.21 -12.39 17.89
CA ASP A 148 -16.11 -12.80 18.97
C ASP A 148 -15.39 -13.61 20.06
N ARG A 149 -14.31 -14.34 19.71
CA ARG A 149 -13.46 -15.06 20.65
C ARG A 149 -12.50 -14.15 21.42
N ASP A 150 -11.98 -13.11 20.76
CA ASP A 150 -11.10 -12.12 21.37
C ASP A 150 -11.44 -10.69 20.87
N PRO A 151 -12.39 -10.00 21.53
CA PRO A 151 -12.82 -8.67 21.09
C PRO A 151 -11.74 -7.58 21.17
N ASN A 152 -10.69 -7.81 21.96
CA ASN A 152 -9.58 -6.86 22.10
C ASN A 152 -8.53 -7.02 21.00
N ARG A 153 -8.59 -8.12 20.24
CA ARG A 153 -7.69 -8.36 19.12
C ARG A 153 -8.02 -7.42 17.96
N GLN A 154 -6.97 -6.81 17.44
CA GLN A 154 -7.02 -6.13 16.15
C GLN A 154 -6.45 -7.04 15.05
N THR A 155 -7.16 -7.16 13.94
CA THR A 155 -6.70 -7.80 12.71
C THR A 155 -6.53 -6.73 11.64
N VAL A 156 -5.30 -6.47 11.22
CA VAL A 156 -4.98 -5.41 10.26
C VAL A 156 -4.52 -6.01 8.94
N ILE A 157 -5.16 -5.60 7.85
CA ILE A 157 -4.93 -6.10 6.49
C ILE A 157 -4.56 -4.93 5.58
N VAL A 158 -3.50 -5.08 4.79
CA VAL A 158 -3.13 -4.10 3.75
C VAL A 158 -3.56 -4.62 2.37
N VAL A 159 -4.22 -3.78 1.57
CA VAL A 159 -4.46 -4.06 0.15
C VAL A 159 -4.02 -2.87 -0.70
N ASP A 160 -2.94 -3.06 -1.45
CA ASP A 160 -2.35 -2.01 -2.27
C ASP A 160 -2.93 -1.98 -3.70
N SER A 161 -3.02 -0.77 -4.25
CA SER A 161 -3.30 -0.47 -5.66
C SER A 161 -4.64 -1.01 -6.17
N LEU A 162 -5.72 -0.79 -5.42
CA LEU A 162 -7.08 -1.26 -5.79
C LEU A 162 -7.54 -0.80 -7.18
N ASP A 163 -7.04 0.33 -7.67
CA ASP A 163 -7.35 0.81 -9.03
C ASP A 163 -6.80 -0.09 -10.14
N GLU A 164 -5.79 -0.92 -9.86
CA GLU A 164 -5.29 -1.93 -10.78
C GLU A 164 -6.31 -3.07 -10.94
N ALA A 165 -6.91 -3.53 -9.84
CA ALA A 165 -7.97 -4.54 -9.86
C ALA A 165 -9.32 -4.01 -10.38
N ALA A 166 -9.62 -2.73 -10.14
CA ALA A 166 -10.86 -2.10 -10.57
C ALA A 166 -10.98 -1.91 -12.10
N ARG A 167 -9.88 -2.13 -12.85
CA ARG A 167 -9.85 -2.07 -14.32
C ARG A 167 -10.37 -3.33 -15.00
N MET A 168 -10.55 -4.42 -14.27
CA MET A 168 -10.89 -5.73 -14.83
C MET A 168 -12.41 -5.99 -14.89
N ALA A 169 -13.22 -4.97 -15.15
CA ALA A 169 -14.68 -4.90 -14.94
C ALA A 169 -15.58 -5.85 -15.76
N ARG A 170 -15.07 -6.98 -16.28
CA ARG A 170 -15.89 -8.01 -16.94
C ARG A 170 -16.59 -8.96 -15.94
N ARG A 171 -16.24 -8.93 -14.64
CA ARG A 171 -16.79 -9.72 -13.52
C ARG A 171 -16.72 -8.92 -12.21
N ASP A 172 -17.12 -9.53 -11.08
CA ASP A 172 -16.82 -9.03 -9.73
C ASP A 172 -15.32 -8.69 -9.64
N THR A 173 -14.98 -7.58 -8.99
CA THR A 173 -13.59 -7.14 -8.77
C THR A 173 -13.23 -7.24 -7.29
N ILE A 174 -11.93 -7.16 -6.95
CA ILE A 174 -11.49 -7.06 -5.55
C ILE A 174 -12.15 -5.86 -4.83
N VAL A 175 -12.41 -4.77 -5.56
CA VAL A 175 -13.15 -3.61 -5.03
C VAL A 175 -14.57 -3.98 -4.66
N ASP A 176 -15.26 -4.78 -5.48
CA ASP A 176 -16.61 -5.24 -5.17
C ASP A 176 -16.64 -6.15 -3.94
N LEU A 177 -15.60 -6.96 -3.72
CA LEU A 177 -15.47 -7.76 -2.50
C LEU A 177 -15.34 -6.87 -1.27
N LEU A 178 -14.38 -5.93 -1.27
CA LEU A 178 -14.13 -5.04 -0.14
C LEU A 178 -15.33 -4.12 0.16
N ALA A 179 -16.04 -3.68 -0.88
CA ALA A 179 -17.27 -2.90 -0.76
C ALA A 179 -18.51 -3.74 -0.38
N ASN A 180 -18.39 -5.07 -0.31
CA ASN A 180 -19.46 -6.00 0.07
C ASN A 180 -19.11 -6.84 1.30
N THR A 181 -18.54 -6.19 2.32
CA THR A 181 -18.15 -6.81 3.60
C THR A 181 -19.28 -6.88 4.63
N GLY A 182 -20.35 -6.11 4.43
CA GLY A 182 -21.34 -5.86 5.47
C GLY A 182 -20.74 -5.11 6.67
N ARG A 183 -21.32 -5.26 7.86
CA ARG A 183 -20.76 -4.68 9.08
C ARG A 183 -19.57 -5.50 9.55
N LEU A 184 -18.38 -4.90 9.50
CA LEU A 184 -17.15 -5.47 10.07
C LEU A 184 -17.09 -5.19 11.59
N PRO A 185 -16.52 -6.12 12.39
CA PRO A 185 -16.20 -5.83 13.78
C PRO A 185 -15.15 -4.73 13.90
N ALA A 186 -15.16 -3.98 15.01
CA ALA A 186 -14.26 -2.84 15.22
C ALA A 186 -12.76 -3.24 15.23
N GLY A 187 -12.47 -4.50 15.57
CA GLY A 187 -11.11 -5.06 15.53
C GLY A 187 -10.60 -5.34 14.11
N VAL A 188 -11.45 -5.39 13.08
CA VAL A 188 -11.03 -5.71 11.71
C VAL A 188 -10.78 -4.43 10.92
N ARG A 189 -9.52 -4.24 10.51
CA ARG A 189 -9.02 -2.98 9.93
C ARG A 189 -8.36 -3.25 8.58
N PHE A 190 -8.72 -2.46 7.58
CA PHE A 190 -8.15 -2.51 6.24
C PHE A 190 -7.47 -1.19 5.90
N ILE A 191 -6.20 -1.24 5.53
CA ILE A 191 -5.46 -0.13 4.95
C ILE A 191 -5.42 -0.37 3.44
N LEU A 192 -6.06 0.52 2.70
CA LEU A 192 -6.22 0.40 1.25
C LEU A 192 -5.42 1.50 0.56
N THR A 193 -4.84 1.22 -0.59
CA THR A 193 -4.30 2.28 -1.45
C THR A 193 -4.97 2.27 -2.82
N THR A 194 -5.14 3.45 -3.40
CA THR A 194 -5.71 3.60 -4.73
C THR A 194 -5.32 4.95 -5.34
N ARG A 195 -5.30 5.07 -6.67
CA ARG A 195 -5.30 6.37 -7.36
C ARG A 195 -6.58 7.15 -7.04
N PRO A 196 -6.64 8.48 -7.29
CA PRO A 196 -7.86 9.29 -7.13
C PRO A 196 -8.85 8.96 -8.26
N GLU A 197 -9.24 7.70 -8.36
CA GLU A 197 -10.13 7.20 -9.38
C GLU A 197 -11.52 7.00 -8.82
N ASP A 198 -12.48 7.64 -9.47
CA ASP A 198 -13.89 7.61 -9.07
C ASP A 198 -14.39 6.19 -8.85
N ARG A 199 -13.99 5.22 -9.69
CA ARG A 199 -14.54 3.86 -9.62
C ARG A 199 -14.29 3.13 -8.29
N VAL A 200 -13.22 3.44 -7.55
CA VAL A 200 -12.96 2.76 -6.28
C VAL A 200 -13.80 3.42 -5.21
N LEU A 201 -13.61 4.72 -4.98
CA LEU A 201 -14.32 5.47 -3.93
C LEU A 201 -15.84 5.44 -4.15
N ARG A 202 -16.30 5.63 -5.40
CA ARG A 202 -17.71 5.56 -5.75
C ARG A 202 -18.35 4.22 -5.39
N ARG A 203 -17.62 3.10 -5.49
CA ARG A 203 -18.17 1.78 -5.10
C ARG A 203 -18.38 1.68 -3.59
N PHE A 204 -17.48 2.24 -2.79
CA PHE A 204 -17.66 2.33 -1.34
C PHE A 204 -18.84 3.25 -1.00
N ASP A 205 -18.94 4.40 -1.66
CA ASP A 205 -20.03 5.37 -1.46
C ASP A 205 -21.40 4.78 -1.85
N GLU A 206 -21.51 4.17 -3.04
CA GLU A 206 -22.75 3.55 -3.53
C GLU A 206 -23.25 2.41 -2.62
N ARG A 207 -22.33 1.76 -1.89
CA ARG A 207 -22.62 0.68 -0.93
C ARG A 207 -22.73 1.17 0.51
N ASN A 208 -22.59 2.47 0.76
CA ASN A 208 -22.56 3.07 2.10
C ASN A 208 -21.53 2.43 3.04
N VAL A 209 -20.36 2.06 2.51
CA VAL A 209 -19.27 1.48 3.30
C VAL A 209 -18.45 2.63 3.90
N PRO A 210 -18.36 2.76 5.23
CA PRO A 210 -17.64 3.86 5.85
C PRO A 210 -16.12 3.68 5.73
N TYR A 211 -15.42 4.75 5.36
CA TYR A 211 -13.95 4.80 5.28
C TYR A 211 -13.41 6.16 5.73
N LEU A 212 -12.14 6.18 6.12
CA LEU A 212 -11.36 7.41 6.31
C LEU A 212 -10.44 7.58 5.10
N LEU A 213 -10.54 8.72 4.41
CA LEU A 213 -9.73 9.03 3.22
C LEU A 213 -8.55 9.95 3.59
N LEU A 214 -7.34 9.53 3.21
CA LEU A 214 -6.15 10.36 3.27
C LEU A 214 -5.61 10.61 1.86
N ASP A 215 -5.75 11.84 1.37
CA ASP A 215 -5.15 12.27 0.09
C ASP A 215 -3.70 12.75 0.32
N VAL A 216 -2.74 11.90 -0.05
CA VAL A 216 -1.31 12.18 0.09
C VAL A 216 -0.76 13.14 -0.96
N THR A 217 -1.58 13.56 -1.94
CA THR A 217 -1.23 14.62 -2.89
C THR A 217 -1.28 16.00 -2.23
N ARG A 218 -2.15 16.17 -1.23
CA ARG A 218 -2.42 17.47 -0.58
C ARG A 218 -1.58 17.73 0.67
N GLY A 219 -0.79 16.76 1.13
CA GLY A 219 -0.07 16.81 2.41
C GLY A 219 1.44 16.59 2.31
N GLY A 220 2.19 17.31 3.16
CA GLY A 220 3.49 16.93 3.73
C GLY A 220 4.51 16.31 2.79
N ASN A 221 4.86 16.98 1.70
CA ASN A 221 5.79 16.43 0.71
C ASN A 221 7.07 17.24 0.46
N PRO A 222 7.14 18.57 0.67
CA PRO A 222 8.38 19.31 0.41
C PRO A 222 9.56 18.81 1.25
N GLU A 223 9.34 18.55 2.54
CA GLU A 223 10.38 18.06 3.45
C GLU A 223 10.82 16.63 3.12
N ASP A 224 9.86 15.75 2.80
CA ASP A 224 10.15 14.36 2.39
C ASP A 224 10.97 14.33 1.09
N ILE A 225 10.58 15.13 0.09
CA ILE A 225 11.30 15.27 -1.19
C ILE A 225 12.71 15.80 -0.96
N ARG A 226 12.83 16.87 -0.19
CA ARG A 226 14.12 17.47 0.14
C ARG A 226 15.04 16.44 0.80
N ARG A 227 14.54 15.71 1.79
CA ARG A 227 15.28 14.64 2.46
C ARG A 227 15.70 13.55 1.47
N TYR A 228 14.80 13.10 0.59
CA TYR A 228 15.11 12.08 -0.41
C TYR A 228 16.25 12.51 -1.36
N ILE A 229 16.21 13.76 -1.87
CA ILE A 229 17.27 14.28 -2.74
C ILE A 229 18.60 14.38 -1.96
N GLN A 230 18.58 14.83 -0.71
CA GLN A 230 19.76 14.91 0.14
C GLN A 230 20.40 13.53 0.41
N GLU A 231 19.59 12.51 0.69
CA GLU A 231 20.07 11.14 0.88
C GLU A 231 20.69 10.58 -0.41
N LYS A 232 20.08 10.87 -1.57
CA LYS A 232 20.63 10.48 -2.88
C LYS A 232 21.94 11.20 -3.23
N LEU A 233 22.05 12.48 -2.93
CA LEU A 233 23.31 13.23 -3.06
C LEU A 233 24.41 12.69 -2.15
N SER A 234 24.05 12.23 -0.96
CA SER A 234 25.02 11.70 0.02
C SER A 234 25.48 10.29 -0.31
N SER A 235 24.64 9.49 -0.95
CA SER A 235 24.90 8.08 -1.29
C SER A 235 25.47 7.87 -2.71
N SER A 236 25.31 8.83 -3.61
CA SER A 236 25.76 8.73 -5.01
C SER A 236 26.97 9.63 -5.28
N ASN A 237 28.17 9.03 -5.30
CA ASN A 237 29.40 9.73 -5.70
C ASN A 237 29.33 10.30 -7.12
N ALA A 238 28.66 9.60 -8.04
CA ALA A 238 28.51 10.06 -9.43
C ALA A 238 27.65 11.31 -9.53
N LEU A 239 26.52 11.35 -8.80
CA LEU A 239 25.66 12.54 -8.76
C LEU A 239 26.41 13.73 -8.13
N ALA A 240 27.09 13.51 -7.01
CA ALA A 240 27.86 14.54 -6.33
C ALA A 240 29.01 15.09 -7.21
N ALA A 241 29.71 14.21 -7.95
CA ALA A 241 30.75 14.62 -8.88
C ALA A 241 30.19 15.44 -10.04
N HIS A 242 29.07 15.02 -10.62
CA HIS A 242 28.44 15.73 -11.74
C HIS A 242 27.99 17.15 -11.35
N LEU A 243 27.44 17.34 -10.15
CA LEU A 243 27.12 18.68 -9.62
C LEU A 243 28.40 19.53 -9.48
N ALA A 244 29.47 18.96 -8.93
CA ALA A 244 30.73 19.68 -8.73
C ALA A 244 31.39 20.10 -10.05
N GLU A 245 31.39 19.22 -11.05
CA GLU A 245 31.92 19.49 -12.41
C GLU A 245 31.18 20.64 -13.11
N ASN A 246 29.88 20.76 -12.87
CA ASN A 246 29.05 21.82 -13.44
C ASN A 246 28.93 23.06 -12.53
N HIS A 247 29.73 23.12 -11.44
CA HIS A 247 29.68 24.20 -10.44
C HIS A 247 28.29 24.45 -9.84
N MET A 248 27.45 23.41 -9.80
CA MET A 248 26.10 23.50 -9.25
C MET A 248 26.12 23.30 -7.74
N ASP A 249 25.60 24.29 -7.02
CA ASP A 249 25.41 24.21 -5.58
C ASP A 249 24.34 23.18 -5.20
N LYS A 250 24.57 22.45 -4.10
CA LYS A 250 23.69 21.35 -3.66
C LYS A 250 22.32 21.87 -3.25
N GLU A 251 22.25 22.99 -2.54
CA GLU A 251 20.98 23.54 -2.07
C GLU A 251 20.15 24.04 -3.24
N THR A 252 20.79 24.73 -4.17
CA THR A 252 20.16 25.18 -5.41
C THR A 252 19.58 24.00 -6.21
N PHE A 253 20.35 22.90 -6.33
CA PHE A 253 19.87 21.69 -7.00
C PHE A 253 18.69 21.03 -6.28
N ILE A 254 18.75 20.93 -4.94
CA ILE A 254 17.67 20.35 -4.13
C ILE A 254 16.37 21.14 -4.32
N GLU A 255 16.43 22.47 -4.29
CA GLU A 255 15.28 23.34 -4.53
C GLU A 255 14.73 23.15 -5.94
N ALA A 256 15.59 23.23 -6.97
CA ALA A 256 15.17 23.09 -8.36
C ALA A 256 14.55 21.72 -8.66
N ALA A 257 15.20 20.62 -8.22
CA ALA A 257 14.68 19.27 -8.41
C ALA A 257 13.39 19.04 -7.59
N GLY A 258 13.31 19.63 -6.38
CA GLY A 258 12.13 19.57 -5.53
C GLY A 258 10.92 20.26 -6.16
N GLU A 259 11.10 21.44 -6.73
CA GLU A 259 10.06 22.15 -7.48
C GLU A 259 9.65 21.41 -8.75
N ALA A 260 10.63 20.92 -9.51
CA ALA A 260 10.41 20.23 -10.78
C ALA A 260 9.58 18.94 -10.62
N CYS A 261 9.79 18.20 -9.53
CA CYS A 261 9.08 16.94 -9.31
C CYS A 261 7.59 17.12 -8.95
N LYS A 262 7.18 18.33 -8.50
CA LYS A 262 5.79 18.65 -8.11
C LYS A 262 5.17 17.60 -7.17
N GLY A 263 5.95 17.08 -6.21
CA GLY A 263 5.49 16.04 -5.31
C GLY A 263 5.77 14.60 -5.77
N ASN A 264 6.17 14.38 -7.01
CA ASN A 264 6.26 13.04 -7.59
C ASN A 264 7.63 12.40 -7.32
N PHE A 265 7.70 11.42 -6.40
CA PHE A 265 8.94 10.69 -6.14
C PHE A 265 9.43 9.89 -7.33
N LEU A 266 8.51 9.33 -8.12
CA LEU A 266 8.89 8.56 -9.31
C LEU A 266 9.67 9.43 -10.29
N TYR A 267 9.33 10.72 -10.41
CA TYR A 267 10.12 11.67 -11.20
C TYR A 267 11.58 11.72 -10.72
N LEU A 268 11.82 11.81 -9.41
CA LEU A 268 13.17 11.85 -8.83
C LEU A 268 13.91 10.51 -8.96
N VAL A 269 13.21 9.38 -8.85
CA VAL A 269 13.75 8.03 -9.06
C VAL A 269 14.37 7.90 -10.46
N TRP A 270 13.79 8.55 -11.47
CA TRP A 270 14.33 8.55 -12.82
C TRP A 270 15.33 9.68 -13.08
N LEU A 271 15.05 10.88 -12.57
CA LEU A 271 15.86 12.07 -12.82
C LEU A 271 17.26 11.94 -12.23
N LEU A 272 17.37 11.57 -10.95
CA LEU A 272 18.66 11.60 -10.24
C LEU A 272 19.69 10.62 -10.83
N PRO A 273 19.35 9.36 -11.16
CA PRO A 273 20.27 8.47 -11.87
C PRO A 273 20.60 8.93 -13.29
N ALA A 274 19.66 9.57 -14.00
CA ALA A 274 19.90 10.09 -15.35
C ALA A 274 20.92 11.23 -15.35
N ILE A 275 20.83 12.16 -14.40
CA ILE A 275 21.81 13.22 -14.17
C ILE A 275 23.15 12.61 -13.77
N ALA A 276 23.16 11.69 -12.80
CA ALA A 276 24.38 11.02 -12.36
C ALA A 276 25.13 10.29 -13.49
N GLY A 277 24.39 9.79 -14.49
CA GLY A 277 24.93 9.13 -15.68
C GLY A 277 25.19 10.06 -16.87
N GLY A 278 25.02 11.38 -16.72
CA GLY A 278 25.21 12.37 -17.79
C GLY A 278 24.20 12.28 -18.95
N LYS A 279 23.07 11.59 -18.75
CA LYS A 279 22.01 11.41 -19.77
C LYS A 279 20.98 12.55 -19.77
N GLN A 280 21.00 13.39 -18.74
CA GLN A 280 20.10 14.53 -18.54
C GLN A 280 20.94 15.70 -18.04
N GLY A 281 20.79 16.89 -18.66
CA GLY A 281 21.42 18.12 -18.17
C GLY A 281 20.74 18.64 -16.90
N LEU A 282 21.48 19.40 -16.08
CA LEU A 282 20.98 19.95 -14.81
C LEU A 282 19.88 20.99 -15.00
N ASP A 283 19.87 21.68 -16.15
CA ASP A 283 18.91 22.74 -16.50
C ASP A 283 17.80 22.27 -17.46
N ASP A 284 17.87 21.02 -17.94
CA ASP A 284 16.92 20.48 -18.90
C ASP A 284 15.66 19.97 -18.18
N PRO A 285 14.46 20.44 -18.53
CA PRO A 285 13.24 19.86 -18.00
C PRO A 285 13.13 18.40 -18.44
N TRP A 286 13.03 17.48 -17.48
CA TRP A 286 12.90 16.06 -17.79
C TRP A 286 11.61 15.76 -18.55
N VAL A 287 11.74 15.33 -19.81
CA VAL A 287 10.61 15.01 -20.73
C VAL A 287 10.30 13.50 -20.73
N GLY A 288 11.10 12.70 -20.02
CA GLY A 288 11.18 11.25 -20.19
C GLY A 288 10.20 10.42 -19.39
N TYR A 289 8.91 10.75 -19.30
CA TYR A 289 7.95 9.76 -18.78
C TYR A 289 7.86 8.57 -19.76
N PRO A 290 8.19 7.32 -19.37
CA PRO A 290 7.56 6.20 -20.04
C PRO A 290 6.05 6.28 -19.76
N PRO A 291 5.17 6.03 -20.75
CA PRO A 291 3.75 5.92 -20.48
C PRO A 291 3.52 4.80 -19.46
N ILE A 292 2.91 5.15 -18.32
CA ILE A 292 2.51 4.23 -17.24
C ILE A 292 1.23 3.50 -17.65
#